data_AF-A0A976DJZ4-F1
#
_entry.id   AF-A0A976DJZ4-F1
#
_cell.length_a   1.000
_cell.length_b   1.000
_cell.length_c   1.000
_cell.angle_alpha   90.00
_cell.angle_beta   90.00
_cell.angle_gamma   90.00
#
_symmetry.space_group_name_H-M   'P 1'
#
loop_
_entity.id
_entity.type
_entity.pdbx_description
1 polymer ?
#
loop_
_entity_poly.entity_id
_entity_poly.type
_entity_poly.pdbx_seq_one_letter_code
_entity_poly.pdbx_strand_id
1 'polypeptide(L)'
;MTVKLNAADLSFILRQIKISEAHSSGTALTDIWVDANGNVVPANTPGAVPALSDPHVPYGLRTVDGSLNNLVEGRETWGAADQPMPRLFDPNWRNDADGDQMPLGPPGGPLVTNNDYGVIGTATPGVNGGHSANVADADPRIISNLVVDQSISNPAAVEAWFANDAAIAAFHVRYGEDAIPVRPGDASAGTGSNIAIDNLDLASLPNIAPDDGISAPFNAWMTFFGQFFDHGLDLISKGDNGTVYIPLQSDDPLVLGADGIAGINPVSGLNDDLPYHLRFMAMTRSTPTAGPGADGVLGTADDTEHEGNNTTTPFVDQNQTYTSHASHQVFLRDYKMVDGEPVATGKLLDGENGGLPTWADVKKQALEKLGIQMSDIDVLNVPLLRTDPYGEFIRDDNGFAQVVVGLGPDGIPNTADDIVVSGTPENPVVLSSLNGGLGPVRTAHAFLDDIAHLAAPGGGKTA
;
A
#
# COMPACT_ATOMS: atom_id res chain seq x y z
N MET A 1 -30.55 -4.15 -6.78
CA MET A 1 -30.91 -4.12 -8.21
C MET A 1 -30.54 -5.48 -8.77
N THR A 2 -31.49 -6.31 -9.19
CA THR A 2 -31.17 -7.67 -9.69
C THR A 2 -30.81 -7.56 -11.16
N VAL A 3 -29.53 -7.75 -11.50
CA VAL A 3 -29.07 -7.82 -12.90
C VAL A 3 -29.72 -9.04 -13.55
N LYS A 4 -30.39 -8.85 -14.69
CA LYS A 4 -30.98 -9.95 -15.46
C LYS A 4 -30.21 -10.12 -16.77
N LEU A 5 -29.38 -11.15 -16.83
CA LEU A 5 -28.62 -11.50 -18.03
C LEU A 5 -29.55 -12.13 -19.08
N ASN A 6 -29.39 -11.72 -20.34
CA ASN A 6 -30.04 -12.31 -21.50
C ASN A 6 -29.05 -13.15 -22.33
N ALA A 7 -29.53 -13.84 -23.36
CA ALA A 7 -28.69 -14.72 -24.18
C ALA A 7 -27.55 -14.00 -24.91
N ALA A 8 -27.75 -12.74 -25.32
CA ALA A 8 -26.70 -11.94 -25.93
C ALA A 8 -25.61 -11.57 -24.91
N ASP A 9 -26.00 -11.23 -23.68
CA ASP A 9 -25.04 -10.94 -22.59
C ASP A 9 -24.17 -12.17 -22.30
N LEU A 10 -24.80 -13.35 -22.19
CA LEU A 10 -24.08 -14.62 -21.96
C LEU A 10 -23.17 -14.99 -23.14
N SER A 11 -23.62 -14.75 -24.38
CA SER A 11 -22.81 -15.01 -25.58
C SER A 11 -21.61 -14.06 -25.64
N PHE A 12 -21.80 -12.80 -25.26
CA PHE A 12 -20.72 -11.82 -25.16
C PHE A 12 -19.70 -12.22 -24.10
N ILE A 13 -20.14 -12.57 -22.89
CA ILE A 13 -19.27 -13.02 -21.79
C ILE A 13 -18.47 -14.27 -22.19
N LEU A 14 -19.13 -15.27 -22.78
CA LEU A 14 -18.48 -16.50 -23.23
C LEU A 14 -17.40 -16.21 -24.29
N ARG A 15 -17.64 -15.25 -25.19
CA ARG A 15 -16.62 -14.83 -26.16
C ARG A 15 -15.39 -14.22 -25.46
N GLN A 16 -15.59 -13.40 -24.43
CA GLN A 16 -14.46 -12.82 -23.69
C GLN A 16 -13.65 -13.90 -22.96
N ILE A 17 -14.34 -14.87 -22.35
CA ILE A 17 -13.72 -16.03 -21.71
C ILE A 17 -12.85 -16.79 -22.70
N LYS A 18 -13.37 -17.12 -23.89
CA LYS A 18 -12.62 -17.85 -24.93
C LYS A 18 -11.37 -17.11 -25.41
N ILE A 19 -11.43 -15.79 -25.51
CA ILE A 19 -10.25 -14.97 -25.84
C ILE A 19 -9.20 -15.10 -24.74
N SER A 20 -9.61 -14.97 -23.48
CA SER A 20 -8.71 -15.10 -22.34
C SER A 20 -8.15 -16.52 -22.20
N GLU A 21 -8.94 -17.57 -22.40
CA GLU A 21 -8.47 -18.96 -22.41
C GLU A 21 -7.42 -19.21 -23.50
N ALA A 22 -7.64 -18.68 -24.72
CA ALA A 22 -6.64 -18.77 -25.78
C ALA A 22 -5.35 -18.01 -25.43
N HIS A 23 -5.46 -16.86 -24.78
CA HIS A 23 -4.30 -16.12 -24.28
C HIS A 23 -3.53 -16.91 -23.21
N SER A 24 -4.21 -17.45 -22.20
CA SER A 24 -3.60 -18.31 -21.18
C SER A 24 -2.94 -19.56 -21.78
N SER A 25 -3.43 -20.05 -22.92
CA SER A 25 -2.83 -21.19 -23.63
C SER A 25 -1.57 -20.86 -24.44
N GLY A 26 -1.12 -19.59 -24.41
CA GLY A 26 0.12 -19.14 -25.03
C GLY A 26 -0.03 -18.46 -26.39
N THR A 27 -1.26 -18.19 -26.85
CA THR A 27 -1.48 -17.39 -28.07
C THR A 27 -1.47 -15.90 -27.71
N ALA A 28 -0.64 -15.08 -28.33
CA ALA A 28 -0.66 -13.64 -28.10
C ALA A 28 -2.05 -13.06 -28.40
N LEU A 29 -2.54 -12.11 -27.58
CA LEU A 29 -3.89 -11.54 -27.74
C LEU A 29 -4.17 -11.04 -29.16
N THR A 30 -3.19 -10.38 -29.78
CA THR A 30 -3.23 -9.84 -31.15
C THR A 30 -3.29 -10.91 -32.24
N ASP A 31 -2.95 -12.16 -31.91
CA ASP A 31 -2.90 -13.30 -32.85
C ASP A 31 -4.10 -14.24 -32.69
N ILE A 32 -5.08 -13.93 -31.84
CA ILE A 32 -6.28 -14.75 -31.66
C ILE A 32 -7.28 -14.48 -32.78
N TRP A 33 -7.78 -15.55 -33.42
CA TRP A 33 -8.81 -15.48 -34.45
C TRP A 33 -10.07 -16.21 -34.01
N VAL A 34 -11.23 -15.69 -34.37
CA VAL A 34 -12.55 -16.25 -34.01
C VAL A 34 -13.48 -16.42 -35.20
N ASP A 35 -14.37 -17.41 -35.12
CA ASP A 35 -15.48 -17.58 -36.04
C ASP A 35 -16.66 -16.62 -35.72
N ALA A 36 -17.73 -16.69 -36.51
CA ALA A 36 -18.93 -15.87 -36.31
C ALA A 36 -19.64 -16.10 -34.95
N ASN A 37 -19.39 -17.23 -34.30
CA ASN A 37 -19.93 -17.58 -32.98
C ASN A 37 -18.96 -17.22 -31.83
N GLY A 38 -17.79 -16.63 -32.14
CA GLY A 38 -16.77 -16.29 -31.16
C GLY A 38 -15.93 -17.50 -30.69
N ASN A 39 -15.94 -18.62 -31.41
CA ASN A 39 -15.03 -19.74 -31.13
C ASN A 39 -13.64 -19.43 -31.67
N VAL A 40 -12.61 -19.71 -30.88
CA VAL A 40 -11.21 -19.58 -31.32
C VAL A 40 -10.92 -20.60 -32.41
N VAL A 41 -10.38 -20.12 -33.53
CA VAL A 41 -10.09 -20.92 -34.73
C VAL A 41 -8.76 -20.50 -35.35
N PRO A 42 -8.10 -21.36 -36.15
CA PRO A 42 -6.92 -20.96 -36.91
C PRO A 42 -7.21 -19.77 -37.85
N ALA A 43 -6.24 -18.88 -38.02
CA ALA A 43 -6.37 -17.66 -38.84
C ALA A 43 -6.79 -17.90 -40.29
N ASN A 44 -6.45 -19.07 -40.86
CA ASN A 44 -6.79 -19.46 -42.22
C ASN A 44 -8.19 -20.08 -42.36
N THR A 45 -8.97 -20.16 -41.28
CA THR A 45 -10.34 -20.70 -41.32
C THR A 45 -11.24 -19.77 -42.13
N PRO A 46 -11.99 -20.26 -43.14
CA PRO A 46 -12.85 -19.40 -43.94
C PRO A 46 -13.87 -18.63 -43.10
N GLY A 47 -13.82 -17.29 -43.16
CA GLY A 47 -14.69 -16.41 -42.39
C GLY A 47 -14.23 -16.11 -40.97
N ALA A 48 -13.03 -16.56 -40.57
CA ALA A 48 -12.41 -16.12 -39.33
C ALA A 48 -12.04 -14.63 -39.38
N VAL A 49 -12.14 -13.98 -38.24
CA VAL A 49 -11.73 -12.58 -38.05
C VAL A 49 -10.83 -12.48 -36.81
N PRO A 50 -9.95 -11.47 -36.72
CA PRO A 50 -9.21 -11.22 -35.49
C PRO A 50 -10.19 -11.05 -34.32
N ALA A 51 -9.89 -11.69 -33.19
CA ALA A 51 -10.64 -11.51 -31.95
C ALA A 51 -10.60 -10.04 -31.52
N LEU A 52 -9.44 -9.41 -31.69
CA LEU A 52 -9.17 -8.00 -31.45
C LEU A 52 -8.92 -7.32 -32.79
N SER A 53 -9.92 -6.58 -33.28
CA SER A 53 -9.85 -5.92 -34.58
C SER A 53 -9.07 -4.59 -34.55
N ASP A 54 -8.96 -3.98 -33.38
CA ASP A 54 -8.28 -2.70 -33.15
C ASP A 54 -7.80 -2.65 -31.67
N PRO A 55 -6.65 -2.03 -31.36
CA PRO A 55 -6.14 -1.91 -29.99
C PRO A 55 -7.10 -1.26 -28.98
N HIS A 56 -8.10 -0.49 -29.42
CA HIS A 56 -9.05 0.19 -28.53
C HIS A 56 -10.31 -0.64 -28.22
N VAL A 57 -10.48 -1.84 -28.78
CA VAL A 57 -11.66 -2.65 -28.48
C VAL A 57 -11.54 -3.31 -27.10
N PRO A 58 -12.58 -3.25 -26.25
CA PRO A 58 -12.53 -3.79 -24.89
C PRO A 58 -12.90 -5.28 -24.88
N TYR A 59 -12.22 -6.11 -25.66
CA TYR A 59 -12.47 -7.56 -25.72
C TYR A 59 -11.40 -8.35 -24.97
N GLY A 60 -11.80 -9.49 -24.41
CA GLY A 60 -11.03 -10.24 -23.42
C GLY A 60 -11.37 -9.82 -21.98
N LEU A 61 -10.80 -10.54 -21.02
CA LEU A 61 -10.78 -10.15 -19.62
C LEU A 61 -9.53 -9.31 -19.33
N ARG A 62 -9.57 -8.50 -18.28
CA ARG A 62 -8.37 -7.80 -17.78
C ARG A 62 -7.41 -8.84 -17.20
N THR A 63 -6.11 -8.71 -17.49
CA THR A 63 -5.09 -9.43 -16.71
C THR A 63 -5.07 -8.88 -15.29
N VAL A 64 -4.64 -9.69 -14.32
CA VAL A 64 -4.63 -9.29 -12.90
C VAL A 64 -3.59 -8.19 -12.65
N ASP A 65 -2.48 -8.23 -13.38
CA ASP A 65 -1.39 -7.26 -13.27
C ASP A 65 -1.62 -5.98 -14.09
N GLY A 66 -2.74 -5.84 -14.80
CA GLY A 66 -3.04 -4.69 -15.63
C GLY A 66 -2.27 -4.59 -16.94
N SER A 67 -1.36 -5.53 -17.23
CA SER A 67 -0.69 -5.61 -18.53
C SER A 67 -1.68 -5.81 -19.68
N LEU A 68 -1.25 -5.48 -20.90
CA LEU A 68 -2.04 -5.60 -22.13
C LEU A 68 -3.36 -4.81 -22.12
N ASN A 69 -3.51 -3.85 -21.21
CA ASN A 69 -4.57 -2.83 -21.28
C ASN A 69 -4.36 -1.91 -22.49
N ASN A 70 -3.09 -1.68 -22.87
CA ASN A 70 -2.71 -1.05 -24.13
C ASN A 70 -2.02 -2.08 -25.03
N LEU A 71 -2.57 -2.31 -26.22
CA LEU A 71 -2.10 -3.32 -27.18
C LEU A 71 -1.21 -2.75 -28.29
N VAL A 72 -0.81 -1.48 -28.18
CA VAL A 72 0.17 -0.87 -29.10
C VAL A 72 1.56 -1.39 -28.75
N GLU A 73 2.30 -1.84 -29.76
CA GLU A 73 3.67 -2.35 -29.62
C GLU A 73 4.56 -1.43 -28.78
N GLY A 74 5.16 -1.98 -27.72
CA GLY A 74 6.01 -1.27 -26.76
C GLY A 74 5.26 -0.53 -25.65
N ARG A 75 3.94 -0.70 -25.52
CA ARG A 75 3.10 -0.09 -24.47
C ARG A 75 2.31 -1.11 -23.66
N GLU A 76 2.62 -2.39 -23.83
CA GLU A 76 1.92 -3.51 -23.21
C GLU A 76 1.94 -3.46 -21.68
N THR A 77 2.97 -2.84 -21.09
CA THR A 77 3.10 -2.69 -19.62
C THR A 77 2.61 -1.33 -19.11
N TRP A 78 2.06 -0.47 -19.96
CA TRP A 78 1.58 0.84 -19.50
C TRP A 78 0.41 0.68 -18.52
N GLY A 79 0.64 1.07 -17.27
CA GLY A 79 -0.33 0.87 -16.18
C GLY A 79 -0.42 -0.57 -15.68
N ALA A 80 0.55 -1.42 -16.02
CA ALA A 80 0.75 -2.66 -15.31
C ALA A 80 1.29 -2.38 -13.90
N ALA A 81 1.02 -3.28 -12.96
CA ALA A 81 1.65 -3.30 -11.66
C ALA A 81 3.16 -3.59 -11.77
N ASP A 82 3.87 -3.33 -10.69
CA ASP A 82 5.31 -3.52 -10.53
C ASP A 82 6.17 -2.74 -11.54
N GLN A 83 5.61 -1.65 -12.09
CA GLN A 83 6.33 -0.72 -12.97
C GLN A 83 6.84 0.50 -12.17
N PRO A 84 7.99 1.08 -12.55
CA PRO A 84 8.44 2.36 -12.01
C PRO A 84 7.39 3.47 -12.23
N MET A 85 7.16 4.29 -11.23
CA MET A 85 6.26 5.44 -11.33
C MET A 85 6.80 6.47 -12.34
N PRO A 86 5.98 6.95 -13.28
CA PRO A 86 6.40 8.01 -14.19
C PRO A 86 6.58 9.33 -13.45
N ARG A 87 7.56 10.13 -13.87
CA ARG A 87 7.82 11.46 -13.32
C ARG A 87 7.27 12.56 -14.22
N LEU A 88 6.65 13.56 -13.60
CA LEU A 88 6.29 14.81 -14.29
C LEU A 88 7.45 15.82 -14.32
N PHE A 89 8.38 15.72 -13.37
CA PHE A 89 9.51 16.63 -13.20
C PHE A 89 10.79 15.87 -12.81
N ASP A 90 11.94 16.50 -13.05
CA ASP A 90 13.23 16.00 -12.57
C ASP A 90 13.23 15.84 -11.04
N PRO A 91 13.81 14.75 -10.51
CA PRO A 91 13.88 14.52 -9.08
C PRO A 91 14.73 15.60 -8.39
N ASN A 92 14.30 16.03 -7.20
CA ASN A 92 15.07 16.92 -6.33
C ASN A 92 15.18 16.30 -4.94
N TRP A 93 16.39 15.91 -4.57
CA TRP A 93 16.69 15.31 -3.27
C TRP A 93 17.31 16.35 -2.35
N ARG A 94 16.67 16.57 -1.19
CA ARG A 94 17.18 17.51 -0.19
C ARG A 94 18.43 16.93 0.47
N ASN A 95 19.48 17.73 0.51
CA ASN A 95 20.61 17.53 1.41
C ASN A 95 20.52 18.61 2.49
N ASP A 96 20.00 18.21 3.65
CA ASP A 96 19.83 19.13 4.75
C ASP A 96 21.18 19.44 5.40
N ALA A 97 21.48 20.73 5.55
CA ALA A 97 22.77 21.21 6.04
C ALA A 97 22.69 21.75 7.46
N ASP A 98 21.57 21.52 8.16
CA ASP A 98 21.31 21.98 9.51
C ASP A 98 22.08 21.19 10.60
N GLY A 99 22.64 20.04 10.24
CA GLY A 99 23.56 19.27 11.08
C GLY A 99 22.88 18.31 12.05
N ASP A 100 21.62 17.94 11.80
CA ASP A 100 20.92 16.92 12.55
C ASP A 100 21.70 15.59 12.66
N GLN A 101 21.54 14.92 13.80
CA GLN A 101 22.18 13.65 14.07
C GLN A 101 21.26 12.76 14.91
N MET A 102 21.36 11.45 14.70
CA MET A 102 20.65 10.48 15.52
C MET A 102 21.62 9.47 16.17
N PRO A 103 21.88 9.58 17.48
CA PRO A 103 22.65 8.58 18.21
C PRO A 103 21.80 7.33 18.46
N LEU A 104 22.22 6.19 17.91
CA LEU A 104 21.55 4.90 18.09
C LEU A 104 22.19 4.13 19.25
N GLY A 105 21.59 4.26 20.43
CA GLY A 105 22.03 3.55 21.64
C GLY A 105 22.77 4.43 22.65
N PRO A 106 23.53 3.84 23.60
CA PRO A 106 24.21 4.60 24.65
C PRO A 106 25.33 5.49 24.09
N PRO A 107 25.85 6.46 24.87
CA PRO A 107 27.00 7.28 24.46
C PRO A 107 28.16 6.43 23.93
N GLY A 108 28.64 6.76 22.72
CA GLY A 108 29.66 5.99 22.00
C GLY A 108 29.12 4.87 21.10
N GLY A 109 27.80 4.69 21.04
CA GLY A 109 27.12 3.82 20.07
C GLY A 109 27.11 4.37 18.64
N PRO A 110 26.56 3.61 17.68
CA PRO A 110 26.41 4.05 16.30
C PRO A 110 25.71 5.40 16.18
N LEU A 111 26.13 6.21 15.21
CA LEU A 111 25.61 7.54 14.96
C LEU A 111 25.16 7.62 13.51
N VAL A 112 23.98 8.19 13.28
CA VAL A 112 23.52 8.64 11.96
C VAL A 112 23.84 10.11 11.84
N THR A 113 24.57 10.49 10.79
CA THR A 113 24.98 11.87 10.49
C THR A 113 24.76 12.24 9.03
N ASN A 114 24.16 11.35 8.25
CA ASN A 114 23.78 11.66 6.89
C ASN A 114 22.45 12.44 6.94
N ASN A 115 22.43 13.56 6.24
CA ASN A 115 21.26 14.44 6.12
C ASN A 115 20.84 14.55 4.64
N ASP A 116 21.44 13.73 3.77
CA ASP A 116 21.20 13.72 2.33
C ASP A 116 20.23 12.60 1.93
N TYR A 117 19.04 13.01 1.48
CA TYR A 117 18.02 12.12 0.95
C TYR A 117 18.38 11.55 -0.44
N GLY A 118 19.36 12.13 -1.13
CA GLY A 118 19.84 11.67 -2.43
C GLY A 118 20.75 10.45 -2.33
N VAL A 119 21.20 10.09 -1.13
CA VAL A 119 21.98 8.87 -0.92
C VAL A 119 21.07 7.66 -1.04
N ILE A 120 21.34 6.84 -2.04
CA ILE A 120 20.87 5.46 -2.14
C ILE A 120 21.99 4.57 -1.62
N GLY A 121 21.63 3.56 -0.84
CA GLY A 121 22.66 2.78 -0.16
C GLY A 121 22.19 1.42 0.27
N THR A 122 23.07 0.72 0.97
CA THR A 122 22.87 -0.67 1.37
C THR A 122 23.21 -0.87 2.84
N ALA A 123 22.73 -1.98 3.40
CA ALA A 123 23.09 -2.41 4.74
C ALA A 123 24.62 -2.54 4.85
N THR A 124 25.23 -1.65 5.66
CA THR A 124 26.67 -1.51 5.80
C THR A 124 27.01 -1.45 7.29
N PRO A 125 27.33 -2.60 7.92
CA PRO A 125 27.58 -2.68 9.35
C PRO A 125 28.64 -1.66 9.82
N GLY A 126 28.31 -0.90 10.86
CA GLY A 126 29.21 0.10 11.45
C GLY A 126 29.26 1.46 10.73
N VAL A 127 28.55 1.62 9.61
CA VAL A 127 28.48 2.89 8.88
C VAL A 127 27.10 3.52 9.06
N ASN A 128 27.05 4.79 9.48
CA ASN A 128 25.82 5.61 9.52
C ASN A 128 24.62 4.88 10.17
N GLY A 129 24.82 4.29 11.35
CA GLY A 129 23.78 3.50 12.02
C GLY A 129 23.51 2.11 11.41
N GLY A 130 24.41 1.57 10.61
CA GLY A 130 24.31 0.24 9.99
C GLY A 130 23.79 0.23 8.55
N HIS A 131 23.50 1.40 7.97
CA HIS A 131 23.07 1.54 6.58
C HIS A 131 23.58 2.87 6.03
N SER A 132 24.25 2.87 4.87
CA SER A 132 24.87 4.10 4.34
C SER A 132 23.84 5.20 4.05
N ALA A 133 22.61 4.82 3.74
CA ALA A 133 21.52 5.72 3.37
C ALA A 133 20.50 6.03 4.48
N ASN A 134 20.79 5.70 5.75
CA ASN A 134 20.00 6.26 6.86
C ASN A 134 20.08 7.78 6.83
N VAL A 135 19.02 8.47 7.25
CA VAL A 135 18.95 9.93 7.31
C VAL A 135 18.61 10.35 8.74
N ALA A 136 19.24 11.40 9.25
CA ALA A 136 18.80 12.11 10.45
C ALA A 136 18.19 13.44 10.04
N ASP A 137 16.92 13.66 10.37
CA ASP A 137 16.17 14.86 10.00
C ASP A 137 15.00 15.09 10.97
N ALA A 138 15.09 16.11 11.82
CA ALA A 138 14.08 16.50 12.80
C ALA A 138 12.98 17.38 12.18
N ASP A 139 13.24 18.01 11.04
CA ASP A 139 12.33 18.99 10.41
C ASP A 139 10.91 18.45 10.19
N PRO A 140 10.68 17.20 9.71
CA PRO A 140 9.32 16.70 9.49
C PRO A 140 8.44 16.81 10.74
N ARG A 141 8.99 16.57 11.93
CA ARG A 141 8.26 16.70 13.19
C ARG A 141 8.10 18.14 13.61
N ILE A 142 9.14 18.97 13.46
CA ILE A 142 9.08 20.40 13.75
C ILE A 142 7.99 21.06 12.91
N ILE A 143 7.97 20.78 11.60
CA ILE A 143 6.94 21.24 10.67
C ILE A 143 5.56 20.75 11.09
N SER A 144 5.43 19.47 11.48
CA SER A 144 4.17 18.92 12.00
C SER A 144 3.66 19.69 13.23
N ASN A 145 4.52 19.98 14.20
CA ASN A 145 4.16 20.77 15.39
C ASN A 145 3.81 22.22 15.05
N LEU A 146 4.46 22.82 14.05
CA LEU A 146 4.19 24.21 13.67
C LEU A 146 2.92 24.37 12.82
N VAL A 147 2.64 23.40 11.94
CA VAL A 147 1.61 23.52 10.89
C VAL A 147 0.36 22.69 11.19
N VAL A 148 0.54 21.44 11.60
CA VAL A 148 -0.57 20.45 11.70
C VAL A 148 -1.17 20.42 13.10
N ASP A 149 -0.39 20.77 14.13
CA ASP A 149 -0.88 20.81 15.51
C ASP A 149 -2.02 21.83 15.68
N GLN A 150 -3.25 21.34 15.84
CA GLN A 150 -4.45 22.12 16.13
C GLN A 150 -4.76 22.16 17.63
N SER A 151 -3.73 22.24 18.47
CA SER A 151 -3.88 22.43 19.92
C SER A 151 -3.70 23.89 20.34
N ILE A 152 -4.19 24.21 21.54
CA ILE A 152 -4.03 25.53 22.16
C ILE A 152 -2.56 25.88 22.46
N SER A 153 -1.67 24.90 22.42
CA SER A 153 -0.22 25.11 22.54
C SER A 153 0.43 25.62 21.25
N ASN A 154 -0.25 25.55 20.10
CA ASN A 154 0.22 26.13 18.85
C ASN A 154 -0.33 27.57 18.67
N PRO A 155 0.51 28.63 18.79
CA PRO A 155 0.05 30.00 18.62
C PRO A 155 -0.55 30.25 17.23
N ALA A 156 -0.03 29.62 16.17
CA ALA A 156 -0.55 29.81 14.82
C ALA A 156 -1.97 29.25 14.67
N ALA A 157 -2.26 28.10 15.28
CA ALA A 157 -3.59 27.52 15.31
C ALA A 157 -4.58 28.40 16.10
N VAL A 158 -4.14 28.91 17.25
CA VAL A 158 -4.93 29.87 18.06
C VAL A 158 -5.24 31.13 17.26
N GLU A 159 -4.26 31.73 16.57
CA GLU A 159 -4.51 32.92 15.74
C GLU A 159 -5.45 32.63 14.56
N ALA A 160 -5.27 31.49 13.88
CA ALA A 160 -6.14 31.07 12.79
C ALA A 160 -7.60 30.87 13.25
N TRP A 161 -7.80 30.33 14.46
CA TRP A 161 -9.12 30.19 15.07
C TRP A 161 -9.79 31.55 15.30
N PHE A 162 -9.05 32.52 15.86
CA PHE A 162 -9.59 33.88 16.10
C PHE A 162 -9.88 34.66 14.82
N ALA A 163 -9.23 34.31 13.71
CA ALA A 163 -9.48 34.89 12.39
C ALA A 163 -10.66 34.24 11.65
N ASN A 164 -11.32 33.23 12.23
CA ASN A 164 -12.37 32.45 11.58
C ASN A 164 -13.75 32.76 12.19
N ASP A 165 -14.59 33.48 11.45
CA ASP A 165 -15.94 33.86 11.88
C ASP A 165 -16.83 32.65 12.22
N ALA A 166 -16.66 31.51 11.53
CA ALA A 166 -17.42 30.30 11.80
C ALA A 166 -17.00 29.64 13.12
N ALA A 167 -15.71 29.72 13.48
CA ALA A 167 -15.21 29.25 14.76
C ALA A 167 -15.72 30.11 15.92
N ILE A 168 -15.75 31.44 15.74
CA ILE A 168 -16.35 32.38 16.71
C ILE A 168 -17.85 32.12 16.88
N ALA A 169 -18.58 31.89 15.79
CA ALA A 169 -20.00 31.54 15.87
C ALA A 169 -20.23 30.22 16.63
N ALA A 170 -19.41 29.19 16.36
CA ALA A 170 -19.48 27.91 17.09
C ALA A 170 -19.16 28.09 18.59
N PHE A 171 -18.23 28.96 18.93
CA PHE A 171 -17.91 29.33 20.32
C PHE A 171 -19.12 29.93 21.04
N HIS A 172 -19.82 30.89 20.44
CA HIS A 172 -21.03 31.46 21.03
C HIS A 172 -22.18 30.46 21.14
N VAL A 173 -22.28 29.49 20.23
CA VAL A 173 -23.23 28.38 20.38
C VAL A 173 -22.91 27.53 21.62
N ARG A 174 -21.61 27.31 21.91
CA ARG A 174 -21.16 26.51 23.06
C ARG A 174 -21.27 27.27 24.39
N TYR A 175 -20.90 28.54 24.42
CA TYR A 175 -20.74 29.31 25.66
C TYR A 175 -21.76 30.43 25.86
N GLY A 176 -22.60 30.72 24.86
CA GLY A 176 -23.58 31.81 24.85
C GLY A 176 -23.07 33.06 24.11
N GLU A 177 -24.00 33.85 23.56
CA GLU A 177 -23.69 35.04 22.73
C GLU A 177 -22.98 36.17 23.48
N ASP A 178 -23.09 36.22 24.81
CA ASP A 178 -22.40 37.22 25.63
C ASP A 178 -20.96 36.81 25.99
N ALA A 179 -20.54 35.57 25.66
CA ALA A 179 -19.21 35.07 25.95
C ALA A 179 -18.16 35.74 25.04
N ILE A 180 -17.01 36.10 25.61
CA ILE A 180 -15.92 36.75 24.88
C ILE A 180 -14.76 35.75 24.83
N PRO A 181 -14.41 35.20 23.66
CA PRO A 181 -13.26 34.32 23.55
C PRO A 181 -11.97 35.10 23.84
N VAL A 182 -11.11 34.54 24.68
CA VAL A 182 -9.76 35.06 24.95
C VAL A 182 -8.71 33.97 24.71
N ARG A 183 -7.45 34.37 24.60
CA ARG A 183 -6.36 33.43 24.31
C ARG A 183 -6.11 32.50 25.50
N PRO A 184 -5.63 31.26 25.25
CA PRO A 184 -5.11 30.41 26.29
C PRO A 184 -4.04 31.14 27.12
N GLY A 185 -4.17 31.14 28.43
CA GLY A 185 -3.24 31.83 29.34
C GLY A 185 -3.46 33.34 29.51
N ASP A 186 -4.49 33.93 28.89
CA ASP A 186 -4.84 35.34 29.12
C ASP A 186 -5.25 35.58 30.59
N ALA A 187 -4.72 36.65 31.20
CA ALA A 187 -4.98 36.98 32.60
C ALA A 187 -6.46 37.30 32.89
N SER A 188 -7.24 37.64 31.87
CA SER A 188 -8.68 37.91 31.96
C SER A 188 -9.54 36.65 31.84
N ALA A 189 -8.96 35.48 31.52
CA ALA A 189 -9.69 34.23 31.43
C ALA A 189 -10.44 33.90 32.73
N GLY A 190 -11.73 33.59 32.62
CA GLY A 190 -12.61 33.31 33.77
C GLY A 190 -13.11 34.56 34.51
N THR A 191 -12.84 35.77 33.99
CA THR A 191 -13.38 37.02 34.55
C THR A 191 -14.53 37.55 33.70
N GLY A 192 -15.68 37.79 34.34
CA GLY A 192 -16.88 38.23 33.64
C GLY A 192 -17.30 37.22 32.56
N SER A 193 -17.42 37.70 31.32
CA SER A 193 -17.76 36.86 30.16
C SER A 193 -16.54 36.30 29.42
N ASN A 194 -15.31 36.60 29.86
CA ASN A 194 -14.10 36.17 29.16
C ASN A 194 -13.83 34.69 29.41
N ILE A 195 -13.79 33.89 28.34
CA ILE A 195 -13.55 32.45 28.40
C ILE A 195 -12.37 32.14 27.48
N ALA A 196 -11.32 31.51 28.03
CA ALA A 196 -10.20 31.05 27.23
C ALA A 196 -10.64 29.87 26.37
N ILE A 197 -10.27 29.90 25.09
CA ILE A 197 -10.52 28.78 24.19
C ILE A 197 -9.74 27.54 24.63
N ASP A 198 -10.34 26.36 24.46
CA ASP A 198 -9.73 25.07 24.77
C ASP A 198 -9.47 24.23 23.51
N ASN A 199 -8.85 23.05 23.66
CA ASN A 199 -8.59 22.14 22.53
C ASN A 199 -9.88 21.68 21.82
N LEU A 200 -11.02 21.67 22.50
CA LEU A 200 -12.29 21.31 21.88
C LEU A 200 -12.81 22.45 20.99
N ASP A 201 -12.54 23.71 21.35
CA ASP A 201 -12.84 24.85 20.49
C ASP A 201 -11.99 24.84 19.22
N LEU A 202 -10.69 24.52 19.31
CA LEU A 202 -9.82 24.42 18.13
C LEU A 202 -10.16 23.22 17.24
N ALA A 203 -10.51 22.08 17.83
CA ALA A 203 -10.92 20.90 17.09
C ALA A 203 -12.28 21.07 16.37
N SER A 204 -13.06 22.09 16.76
CA SER A 204 -14.35 22.41 16.15
C SER A 204 -14.19 23.35 14.96
N LEU A 205 -13.65 22.84 13.85
CA LEU A 205 -13.85 23.46 12.55
C LEU A 205 -15.18 22.94 11.96
N PRO A 206 -16.20 23.80 11.82
CA PRO A 206 -17.47 23.34 11.27
C PRO A 206 -17.25 22.91 9.83
N ASN A 207 -17.64 21.68 9.53
CA ASN A 207 -17.62 21.10 8.19
C ASN A 207 -18.72 21.76 7.35
N ILE A 208 -18.39 22.93 6.81
CA ILE A 208 -19.23 23.76 5.96
C ILE A 208 -18.55 23.76 4.58
N ALA A 209 -19.32 23.54 3.53
CA ALA A 209 -18.79 23.58 2.18
C ALA A 209 -18.21 24.99 1.86
N PRO A 210 -17.15 25.10 1.04
CA PRO A 210 -16.48 26.39 0.77
C PRO A 210 -17.36 27.49 0.16
N ASP A 211 -18.56 27.14 -0.29
CA ASP A 211 -19.59 28.06 -0.81
C ASP A 211 -20.58 28.50 0.29
N ASP A 212 -20.07 28.74 1.50
CA ASP A 212 -20.85 29.10 2.69
C ASP A 212 -21.97 28.10 3.03
N GLY A 213 -21.73 26.81 2.75
CA GLY A 213 -22.68 25.74 3.05
C GLY A 213 -23.88 25.65 2.10
N ILE A 214 -23.79 26.25 0.91
CA ILE A 214 -24.77 26.02 -0.17
C ILE A 214 -24.69 24.58 -0.66
N SER A 215 -23.48 24.02 -0.77
CA SER A 215 -23.25 22.61 -1.09
C SER A 215 -23.28 21.73 0.14
N ALA A 216 -23.54 20.42 -0.07
CA ALA A 216 -23.53 19.45 1.01
C ALA A 216 -22.12 19.37 1.64
N PRO A 217 -22.02 19.32 2.98
CA PRO A 217 -20.75 19.15 3.66
C PRO A 217 -20.20 17.74 3.44
N PHE A 218 -18.90 17.56 3.68
CA PHE A 218 -18.27 16.24 3.56
C PHE A 218 -18.74 15.31 4.68
N ASN A 219 -18.45 14.02 4.61
CA ASN A 219 -18.63 13.11 5.73
C ASN A 219 -17.48 12.09 5.72
N ALA A 220 -17.37 11.31 6.79
CA ALA A 220 -16.30 10.32 6.92
C ALA A 220 -16.28 9.29 5.76
N TRP A 221 -17.44 9.02 5.14
CA TRP A 221 -17.50 8.14 3.96
C TRP A 221 -16.71 8.72 2.79
N MET A 222 -16.72 10.03 2.56
CA MET A 222 -15.88 10.65 1.51
C MET A 222 -14.39 10.38 1.75
N THR A 223 -13.94 10.47 3.00
CA THR A 223 -12.55 10.19 3.37
C THR A 223 -12.18 8.73 3.14
N PHE A 224 -13.00 7.79 3.66
CA PHE A 224 -12.73 6.37 3.49
C PHE A 224 -12.88 5.91 2.03
N PHE A 225 -13.79 6.50 1.27
CA PHE A 225 -13.89 6.25 -0.16
C PHE A 225 -12.65 6.76 -0.90
N GLY A 226 -12.15 7.96 -0.54
CA GLY A 226 -10.90 8.49 -1.07
C GLY A 226 -9.72 7.56 -0.80
N GLN A 227 -9.57 7.09 0.44
CA GLN A 227 -8.53 6.12 0.81
C GLN A 227 -8.68 4.80 0.05
N PHE A 228 -9.88 4.24 0.01
CA PHE A 228 -10.13 3.01 -0.76
C PHE A 228 -9.75 3.19 -2.23
N PHE A 229 -10.07 4.34 -2.82
CA PHE A 229 -9.74 4.63 -4.22
C PHE A 229 -8.23 4.77 -4.44
N ASP A 230 -7.54 5.53 -3.57
CA ASP A 230 -6.09 5.73 -3.56
C ASP A 230 -5.32 4.40 -3.49
N HIS A 231 -5.73 3.49 -2.60
CA HIS A 231 -5.14 2.15 -2.47
C HIS A 231 -5.24 1.29 -3.74
N GLY A 232 -6.12 1.66 -4.69
CA GLY A 232 -6.18 1.01 -6.00
C GLY A 232 -5.64 1.83 -7.15
N LEU A 233 -4.92 2.90 -6.87
CA LEU A 233 -4.15 3.64 -7.86
C LEU A 233 -2.66 3.42 -7.63
N ASP A 234 -2.22 3.47 -6.37
CA ASP A 234 -0.82 3.31 -6.06
C ASP A 234 -0.53 2.64 -4.72
N LEU A 235 0.58 1.91 -4.69
CA LEU A 235 1.21 1.38 -3.50
C LEU A 235 2.72 1.29 -3.74
N ILE A 236 3.50 1.99 -2.92
CA ILE A 236 4.96 2.04 -3.05
C ILE A 236 5.61 1.14 -1.99
N SER A 237 6.47 0.24 -2.44
CA SER A 237 7.24 -0.65 -1.56
C SER A 237 8.19 0.14 -0.65
N LYS A 238 8.35 -0.36 0.59
CA LYS A 238 9.17 0.25 1.66
C LYS A 238 10.28 -0.72 2.04
N GLY A 239 11.53 -0.27 2.11
CA GLY A 239 12.67 -1.13 2.45
C GLY A 239 13.96 -0.77 1.69
N ASP A 240 15.02 -1.55 1.97
CA ASP A 240 16.29 -1.58 1.21
C ASP A 240 16.96 -0.24 0.88
N ASN A 241 16.65 0.81 1.65
CA ASN A 241 17.19 2.16 1.45
C ASN A 241 17.43 2.91 2.76
N GLY A 242 17.48 2.17 3.86
CA GLY A 242 17.64 2.72 5.20
C GLY A 242 16.37 3.38 5.75
N THR A 243 16.58 4.15 6.82
CA THR A 243 15.54 4.73 7.66
C THR A 243 15.78 6.23 7.82
N VAL A 244 14.72 7.02 7.73
CA VAL A 244 14.69 8.39 8.22
C VAL A 244 14.44 8.35 9.72
N TYR A 245 15.43 8.75 10.49
CA TYR A 245 15.31 8.98 11.92
C TYR A 245 14.97 10.45 12.14
N ILE A 246 13.93 10.69 12.94
CA ILE A 246 13.39 12.02 13.22
C ILE A 246 13.57 12.28 14.71
N PRO A 247 14.71 12.86 15.15
CA PRO A 247 14.92 13.21 16.55
C PRO A 247 13.83 14.16 17.04
N LEU A 248 13.32 13.92 18.25
CA LEU A 248 12.33 14.79 18.87
C LEU A 248 13.00 15.90 19.65
N GLN A 249 12.45 17.11 19.58
CA GLN A 249 12.87 18.22 20.44
C GLN A 249 12.56 17.91 21.91
N SER A 250 13.34 18.49 22.84
CA SER A 250 13.20 18.21 24.27
C SER A 250 11.83 18.60 24.84
N ASP A 251 11.18 19.56 24.20
CA ASP A 251 9.87 20.12 24.51
C ASP A 251 8.76 19.60 23.57
N ASP A 252 9.04 18.59 22.73
CA ASP A 252 8.00 17.98 21.90
C ASP A 252 6.92 17.34 22.81
N PRO A 253 5.63 17.50 22.51
CA PRO A 253 4.56 16.88 23.29
C PRO A 253 4.70 15.35 23.45
N LEU A 254 5.26 14.65 22.47
CA LEU A 254 5.55 13.21 22.59
C LEU A 254 6.67 12.92 23.59
N VAL A 255 7.56 13.88 23.83
CA VAL A 255 8.63 13.78 24.83
C VAL A 255 8.11 14.13 26.21
N LEU A 256 7.26 15.15 26.33
CA LEU A 256 6.72 15.63 27.60
C LEU A 256 5.54 14.80 28.12
N GLY A 257 4.99 13.89 27.32
CA GLY A 257 3.89 13.02 27.75
C GLY A 257 2.55 13.74 27.81
N ALA A 258 1.61 13.15 28.55
CA ALA A 258 0.22 13.58 28.57
C ALA A 258 0.00 14.89 29.31
N ASP A 259 0.90 15.24 30.24
CA ASP A 259 0.78 16.47 31.02
C ASP A 259 1.49 17.69 30.38
N GLY A 260 2.37 17.45 29.40
CA GLY A 260 3.15 18.50 28.74
C GLY A 260 4.17 19.18 29.65
N ILE A 261 4.59 18.53 30.75
CA ILE A 261 5.51 19.09 31.75
C ILE A 261 6.69 18.14 31.91
N ALA A 262 7.89 18.66 31.64
CA ALA A 262 9.11 17.87 31.86
C ALA A 262 9.26 17.43 33.32
N GLY A 263 9.45 16.13 33.51
CA GLY A 263 9.82 15.52 34.79
C GLY A 263 8.65 14.89 35.55
N ILE A 264 8.58 15.14 36.86
CA ILE A 264 7.50 14.57 37.69
C ILE A 264 6.30 15.49 37.62
N ASN A 265 5.18 14.96 37.15
CA ASN A 265 3.89 15.63 37.17
C ASN A 265 3.55 16.08 38.61
N PRO A 266 3.32 17.38 38.86
CA PRO A 266 3.09 17.89 40.21
C PRO A 266 1.72 17.48 40.80
N VAL A 267 0.79 17.00 39.96
CA VAL A 267 -0.56 16.56 40.35
C VAL A 267 -0.61 15.05 40.59
N SER A 268 -0.08 14.25 39.67
CA SER A 268 -0.11 12.78 39.75
C SER A 268 1.08 12.18 40.50
N GLY A 269 2.20 12.89 40.58
CA GLY A 269 3.46 12.40 41.14
C GLY A 269 4.19 11.36 40.27
N LEU A 270 3.70 11.13 39.05
CA LEU A 270 4.28 10.20 38.08
C LEU A 270 5.13 10.98 37.07
N ASN A 271 6.14 10.32 36.51
CA ASN A 271 6.88 10.84 35.35
C ASN A 271 6.37 10.09 34.11
N ASP A 272 5.82 10.84 33.15
CA ASP A 272 5.35 10.37 31.86
C ASP A 272 6.20 10.87 30.68
N ASP A 273 7.34 11.51 30.94
CA ASP A 273 8.31 11.88 29.92
C ASP A 273 8.80 10.63 29.18
N LEU A 274 8.95 10.76 27.86
CA LEU A 274 9.55 9.72 27.04
C LEU A 274 11.04 9.54 27.41
N PRO A 275 11.49 8.30 27.71
CA PRO A 275 12.90 8.04 27.99
C PRO A 275 13.81 8.48 26.84
N TYR A 276 15.00 9.01 27.17
CA TYR A 276 15.93 9.58 26.17
C TYR A 276 16.17 8.68 24.95
N HIS A 277 16.32 7.38 25.15
CA HIS A 277 16.58 6.41 24.08
C HIS A 277 15.36 6.10 23.19
N LEU A 278 14.21 6.73 23.41
CA LEU A 278 13.00 6.62 22.60
C LEU A 278 12.58 7.96 21.98
N ARG A 279 13.34 9.05 22.20
CA ARG A 279 12.99 10.42 21.73
C ARG A 279 13.26 10.64 20.24
N PHE A 280 12.73 9.75 19.40
CA PHE A 280 12.81 9.84 17.95
C PHE A 280 11.65 9.06 17.33
N MET A 281 11.25 9.46 16.12
CA MET A 281 10.42 8.63 15.24
C MET A 281 11.31 7.99 14.17
N ALA A 282 10.87 6.88 13.61
CA ALA A 282 11.59 6.19 12.54
C ALA A 282 10.64 5.86 11.38
N MET A 283 11.05 6.19 10.17
CA MET A 283 10.32 5.90 8.94
C MET A 283 11.22 5.19 7.94
N THR A 284 10.85 3.97 7.55
CA THR A 284 11.56 3.25 6.48
C THR A 284 11.40 3.98 5.15
N ARG A 285 12.49 4.15 4.42
CA ARG A 285 12.47 4.77 3.08
C ARG A 285 11.87 3.81 2.04
N SER A 286 11.36 4.35 0.94
CA SER A 286 10.87 3.55 -0.18
C SER A 286 11.99 2.72 -0.79
N THR A 287 11.66 1.52 -1.27
CA THR A 287 12.59 0.66 -2.00
C THR A 287 12.95 1.33 -3.33
N PRO A 288 14.22 1.67 -3.56
CA PRO A 288 14.67 2.28 -4.80
C PRO A 288 14.65 1.25 -5.91
N THR A 289 14.17 1.65 -7.07
CA THR A 289 14.17 0.83 -8.28
C THR A 289 14.79 1.58 -9.45
N ALA A 290 15.29 0.79 -10.41
CA ALA A 290 15.82 1.35 -11.63
C ALA A 290 14.68 1.96 -12.45
N GLY A 291 14.90 3.17 -12.96
CA GLY A 291 13.97 3.87 -13.83
C GLY A 291 14.59 4.20 -15.17
N PRO A 292 13.76 4.46 -16.20
CA PRO A 292 14.28 4.98 -17.45
C PRO A 292 14.97 6.32 -17.24
N GLY A 293 16.07 6.53 -17.96
CA GLY A 293 16.82 7.78 -17.96
C GLY A 293 16.14 8.91 -18.74
N ALA A 294 16.96 9.84 -19.22
CA ALA A 294 16.51 10.97 -20.03
C ALA A 294 15.94 10.54 -21.39
N ASP A 295 16.31 9.35 -21.89
CA ASP A 295 15.79 8.78 -23.12
C ASP A 295 14.41 8.10 -22.97
N GLY A 296 13.92 7.91 -21.74
CA GLY A 296 12.65 7.26 -21.45
C GLY A 296 12.66 5.74 -21.64
N VAL A 297 13.83 5.11 -21.78
CA VAL A 297 14.00 3.67 -21.98
C VAL A 297 14.74 3.08 -20.79
N LEU A 298 14.22 1.99 -20.22
CA LEU A 298 14.87 1.24 -19.15
C LEU A 298 15.87 0.23 -19.74
N GLY A 299 17.00 0.02 -19.06
CA GLY A 299 18.07 -0.89 -19.46
C GLY A 299 19.17 -0.21 -20.27
N THR A 300 19.22 1.11 -20.28
CA THR A 300 20.23 1.92 -20.99
C THR A 300 21.26 2.48 -20.02
N ALA A 301 22.26 3.20 -20.54
CA ALA A 301 23.36 3.71 -19.73
C ALA A 301 22.97 4.90 -18.83
N ASP A 302 21.82 5.52 -19.07
CA ASP A 302 21.31 6.67 -18.32
C ASP A 302 20.17 6.33 -17.36
N ASP A 303 19.89 5.03 -17.15
CA ASP A 303 18.93 4.57 -16.14
C ASP A 303 19.17 5.24 -14.77
N THR A 304 18.08 5.67 -14.13
CA THR A 304 18.10 6.16 -12.76
C THR A 304 18.03 4.99 -11.78
N GLU A 305 18.37 5.23 -10.51
CA GLU A 305 18.37 4.18 -9.47
C GLU A 305 17.46 4.52 -8.28
N HIS A 306 16.63 5.57 -8.39
CA HIS A 306 15.88 6.16 -7.27
C HIS A 306 14.37 6.19 -7.48
N GLU A 307 13.84 5.38 -8.39
CA GLU A 307 12.40 5.32 -8.61
C GLU A 307 11.69 4.50 -7.52
N GLY A 308 10.38 4.65 -7.46
CA GLY A 308 9.50 3.78 -6.70
C GLY A 308 8.68 2.95 -7.68
N ASN A 309 8.63 1.64 -7.46
CA ASN A 309 7.70 0.78 -8.17
C ASN A 309 6.31 0.90 -7.55
N ASN A 310 5.31 1.06 -8.41
CA ASN A 310 3.92 0.92 -8.00
C ASN A 310 3.55 -0.56 -8.05
N THR A 311 3.30 -1.18 -6.91
CA THR A 311 2.87 -2.59 -6.85
C THR A 311 1.39 -2.77 -7.20
N THR A 312 0.68 -1.68 -7.50
CA THR A 312 -0.73 -1.69 -7.85
C THR A 312 -0.96 -1.30 -9.31
N THR A 313 -2.05 -1.77 -9.92
CA THR A 313 -2.49 -1.28 -11.22
C THR A 313 -3.09 0.14 -11.07
N PRO A 314 -2.59 1.19 -11.74
CA PRO A 314 -3.15 2.54 -11.64
C PRO A 314 -4.49 2.73 -12.38
N PHE A 315 -5.16 1.63 -12.75
CA PHE A 315 -6.48 1.66 -13.35
C PHE A 315 -7.56 1.58 -12.27
N VAL A 316 -8.71 2.19 -12.53
CA VAL A 316 -9.91 2.00 -11.70
C VAL A 316 -10.56 0.65 -12.05
N ASP A 317 -9.93 -0.45 -11.62
CA ASP A 317 -10.28 -1.82 -12.01
C ASP A 317 -10.64 -2.73 -10.81
N GLN A 318 -10.74 -2.15 -9.61
CA GLN A 318 -10.99 -2.85 -8.35
C GLN A 318 -9.87 -3.81 -7.92
N ASN A 319 -8.61 -3.54 -8.27
CA ASN A 319 -7.48 -4.28 -7.73
C ASN A 319 -7.42 -4.27 -6.17
N GLN A 320 -8.04 -3.31 -5.47
CA GLN A 320 -8.14 -3.35 -4.00
C GLN A 320 -8.94 -4.56 -3.49
N THR A 321 -9.75 -5.16 -4.36
CA THR A 321 -10.53 -6.37 -4.10
C THR A 321 -9.94 -7.60 -4.81
N TYR A 322 -9.44 -7.41 -6.03
CA TYR A 322 -9.00 -8.51 -6.91
C TYR A 322 -7.49 -8.67 -7.01
N THR A 323 -6.73 -7.85 -6.29
CA THR A 323 -5.26 -7.74 -6.27
C THR A 323 -4.66 -7.27 -7.59
N SER A 324 -3.36 -6.97 -7.56
CA SER A 324 -2.56 -6.57 -8.73
C SER A 324 -1.54 -7.63 -9.14
N HIS A 325 -1.61 -8.84 -8.56
CA HIS A 325 -0.70 -9.93 -8.89
C HIS A 325 -1.45 -11.27 -8.91
N ALA A 326 -1.32 -12.04 -10.02
CA ALA A 326 -2.06 -13.27 -10.25
C ALA A 326 -1.91 -14.31 -9.10
N SER A 327 -0.68 -14.49 -8.58
CA SER A 327 -0.44 -15.34 -7.40
C SER A 327 -1.21 -14.90 -6.15
N HIS A 328 -1.30 -13.59 -5.89
CA HIS A 328 -2.06 -13.07 -4.74
C HIS A 328 -3.55 -13.37 -4.90
N GLN A 329 -4.08 -13.15 -6.11
CA GLN A 329 -5.48 -13.44 -6.41
C GLN A 329 -5.87 -14.90 -6.16
N VAL A 330 -4.98 -15.87 -6.41
CA VAL A 330 -5.24 -17.29 -6.10
C VAL A 330 -5.62 -17.46 -4.62
N PHE A 331 -4.92 -16.82 -3.69
CA PHE A 331 -5.22 -16.99 -2.27
C PHE A 331 -6.53 -16.30 -1.82
N LEU A 332 -7.04 -15.34 -2.61
CA LEU A 332 -8.29 -14.64 -2.32
C LEU A 332 -9.53 -15.25 -3.00
N ARG A 333 -9.36 -16.24 -3.89
CA ARG A 333 -10.46 -17.00 -4.48
C ARG A 333 -10.95 -18.08 -3.52
N ASP A 334 -12.24 -18.36 -3.51
CA ASP A 334 -12.81 -19.50 -2.77
C ASP A 334 -12.69 -20.80 -3.60
N TYR A 335 -12.23 -21.88 -2.96
CA TYR A 335 -12.03 -23.19 -3.58
C TYR A 335 -12.82 -24.29 -2.88
N LYS A 336 -13.36 -25.20 -3.70
CA LYS A 336 -13.92 -26.47 -3.25
C LYS A 336 -13.16 -27.63 -3.88
N MET A 337 -13.17 -28.78 -3.22
CA MET A 337 -12.62 -30.01 -3.78
C MET A 337 -13.69 -30.68 -4.66
N VAL A 338 -13.34 -31.01 -5.89
CA VAL A 338 -14.16 -31.81 -6.81
C VAL A 338 -13.28 -32.94 -7.33
N ASP A 339 -13.71 -34.18 -7.14
CA ASP A 339 -12.97 -35.37 -7.57
C ASP A 339 -11.51 -35.42 -7.08
N GLY A 340 -11.23 -34.83 -5.92
CA GLY A 340 -9.89 -34.78 -5.32
C GLY A 340 -9.04 -33.58 -5.72
N GLU A 341 -9.55 -32.69 -6.58
CA GLU A 341 -8.82 -31.52 -7.09
C GLU A 341 -9.46 -30.19 -6.64
N PRO A 342 -8.65 -29.15 -6.39
CA PRO A 342 -9.16 -27.79 -6.14
C PRO A 342 -9.78 -27.15 -7.38
N VAL A 343 -11.03 -26.70 -7.22
CA VAL A 343 -11.79 -25.98 -8.25
C VAL A 343 -12.34 -24.68 -7.66
N ALA A 344 -12.07 -23.56 -8.33
CA ALA A 344 -12.58 -22.25 -7.95
C ALA A 344 -14.11 -22.24 -7.97
N THR A 345 -14.74 -21.65 -6.96
CA THR A 345 -16.22 -21.57 -6.89
C THR A 345 -16.79 -20.37 -7.65
N GLY A 346 -15.92 -19.44 -8.06
CA GLY A 346 -16.28 -18.14 -8.63
C GLY A 346 -16.59 -17.07 -7.58
N LYS A 347 -16.40 -17.38 -6.29
CA LYS A 347 -16.50 -16.41 -5.18
C LYS A 347 -15.11 -15.98 -4.71
N LEU A 348 -15.08 -14.86 -4.00
CA LEU A 348 -13.94 -14.53 -3.14
C LEU A 348 -14.04 -15.36 -1.85
N LEU A 349 -12.89 -15.61 -1.22
CA LEU A 349 -12.80 -16.25 0.08
C LEU A 349 -13.48 -15.34 1.11
N ASP A 350 -14.49 -15.86 1.80
CA ASP A 350 -15.20 -15.17 2.87
C ASP A 350 -14.73 -15.71 4.24
N GLY A 351 -14.74 -14.84 5.25
CA GLY A 351 -14.59 -15.26 6.64
C GLY A 351 -15.85 -16.02 7.11
N GLU A 352 -15.68 -16.94 8.07
CA GLU A 352 -16.75 -17.83 8.57
C GLU A 352 -18.03 -17.09 9.04
N ASN A 353 -17.91 -15.82 9.43
CA ASN A 353 -19.01 -14.98 9.91
C ASN A 353 -19.61 -14.01 8.86
N GLY A 354 -19.26 -14.14 7.58
CA GLY A 354 -19.82 -13.30 6.50
C GLY A 354 -19.16 -11.91 6.38
N GLY A 355 -17.87 -11.82 6.71
CA GLY A 355 -17.02 -10.64 6.50
C GLY A 355 -15.75 -11.01 5.72
N LEU A 356 -14.79 -10.08 5.63
CA LEU A 356 -13.50 -10.35 5.00
C LEU A 356 -12.79 -11.56 5.66
N PRO A 357 -12.05 -12.36 4.89
CA PRO A 357 -11.35 -13.51 5.42
C PRO A 357 -10.24 -13.06 6.37
N THR A 358 -10.07 -13.78 7.47
CA THR A 358 -8.93 -13.57 8.37
C THR A 358 -7.68 -14.24 7.80
N TRP A 359 -6.51 -13.89 8.33
CA TRP A 359 -5.28 -14.61 8.01
C TRP A 359 -5.36 -16.12 8.31
N ALA A 360 -6.13 -16.50 9.34
CA ALA A 360 -6.37 -17.90 9.64
C ALA A 360 -7.19 -18.60 8.54
N ASP A 361 -8.17 -17.92 7.96
CA ASP A 361 -8.99 -18.43 6.86
C ASP A 361 -8.15 -18.66 5.59
N VAL A 362 -7.29 -17.69 5.24
CA VAL A 362 -6.37 -17.81 4.10
C VAL A 362 -5.43 -19.01 4.28
N LYS A 363 -4.77 -19.13 5.44
CA LYS A 363 -3.89 -20.28 5.73
C LYS A 363 -4.63 -21.62 5.71
N LYS A 364 -5.85 -21.65 6.25
CA LYS A 364 -6.68 -22.85 6.28
C LYS A 364 -7.05 -23.29 4.86
N GLN A 365 -7.50 -22.37 4.01
CA GLN A 365 -7.80 -22.70 2.62
C GLN A 365 -6.54 -23.13 1.86
N ALA A 366 -5.43 -22.42 2.01
CA ALA A 366 -4.18 -22.79 1.35
C ALA A 366 -3.76 -24.22 1.70
N LEU A 367 -3.91 -24.62 2.96
CA LEU A 367 -3.62 -25.98 3.41
C LEU A 367 -4.63 -27.00 2.86
N GLU A 368 -5.93 -26.75 3.05
CA GLU A 368 -6.99 -27.72 2.78
C GLU A 368 -7.37 -27.86 1.29
N LYS A 369 -7.08 -26.83 0.48
CA LYS A 369 -7.46 -26.79 -0.95
C LYS A 369 -6.26 -26.74 -1.87
N LEU A 370 -5.22 -25.96 -1.53
CA LEU A 370 -4.07 -25.77 -2.41
C LEU A 370 -2.89 -26.68 -2.07
N GLY A 371 -2.91 -27.38 -0.93
CA GLY A 371 -1.80 -28.23 -0.49
C GLY A 371 -0.58 -27.44 -0.01
N ILE A 372 -0.78 -26.22 0.50
CA ILE A 372 0.29 -25.30 0.90
C ILE A 372 0.14 -24.96 2.38
N GLN A 373 1.17 -25.28 3.18
CA GLN A 373 1.23 -24.91 4.59
C GLN A 373 2.04 -23.62 4.77
N MET A 374 1.33 -22.55 5.12
CA MET A 374 1.87 -21.21 5.39
C MET A 374 2.08 -20.97 6.89
N SER A 375 2.98 -20.04 7.20
CA SER A 375 3.34 -19.54 8.52
C SER A 375 3.01 -18.04 8.63
N ASP A 376 3.11 -17.44 9.82
CA ASP A 376 2.71 -16.05 10.01
C ASP A 376 3.59 -15.03 9.29
N ILE A 377 4.85 -15.38 8.96
CA ILE A 377 5.72 -14.48 8.19
C ILE A 377 5.24 -14.31 6.75
N ASP A 378 4.49 -15.28 6.22
CA ASP A 378 3.98 -15.25 4.85
C ASP A 378 2.92 -14.16 4.63
N VAL A 379 2.37 -13.57 5.70
CA VAL A 379 1.44 -12.44 5.60
C VAL A 379 2.09 -11.19 5.02
N LEU A 380 3.42 -11.07 5.18
CA LEU A 380 4.20 -9.90 4.77
C LEU A 380 4.70 -10.00 3.34
N ASN A 381 4.65 -11.18 2.72
CA ASN A 381 5.05 -11.35 1.33
C ASN A 381 4.45 -12.63 0.71
N VAL A 382 3.57 -12.46 -0.26
CA VAL A 382 2.82 -13.52 -0.92
C VAL A 382 3.80 -14.46 -1.66
N PRO A 383 3.69 -15.80 -1.47
CA PRO A 383 4.50 -16.75 -2.22
C PRO A 383 4.14 -16.73 -3.70
N LEU A 384 5.13 -16.87 -4.57
CA LEU A 384 4.91 -16.95 -6.00
C LEU A 384 4.41 -18.35 -6.37
N LEU A 385 3.22 -18.41 -6.97
CA LEU A 385 2.63 -19.60 -7.57
C LEU A 385 2.75 -19.55 -9.08
N ARG A 386 2.80 -20.72 -9.73
CA ARG A 386 2.58 -20.79 -11.17
C ARG A 386 1.14 -20.44 -11.48
N THR A 387 0.93 -19.38 -12.25
CA THR A 387 -0.40 -18.83 -12.56
C THR A 387 -0.49 -18.40 -14.02
N ASP A 388 -1.70 -18.37 -14.55
CA ASP A 388 -1.98 -17.66 -15.79
C ASP A 388 -2.19 -16.15 -15.54
N PRO A 389 -2.23 -15.30 -16.58
CA PRO A 389 -2.40 -13.86 -16.43
C PRO A 389 -3.73 -13.42 -15.78
N TYR A 390 -4.69 -14.33 -15.65
CA TYR A 390 -6.02 -14.06 -15.13
C TYR A 390 -6.24 -14.66 -13.73
N GLY A 391 -5.16 -15.08 -13.05
CA GLY A 391 -5.19 -15.52 -11.65
C GLY A 391 -5.68 -16.95 -11.44
N GLU A 392 -5.71 -17.78 -12.46
CA GLU A 392 -5.86 -19.23 -12.29
C GLU A 392 -4.48 -19.85 -12.06
N PHE A 393 -4.32 -20.70 -11.04
CA PHE A 393 -3.06 -21.41 -10.86
C PHE A 393 -2.91 -22.54 -11.89
N ILE A 394 -1.68 -22.74 -12.35
CA ILE A 394 -1.32 -23.84 -13.23
C ILE A 394 -1.17 -25.09 -12.37
N ARG A 395 -1.98 -26.10 -12.68
CA ARG A 395 -2.04 -27.38 -11.97
C ARG A 395 -0.80 -28.22 -12.25
N ASP A 396 -0.34 -28.96 -11.24
CA ASP A 396 0.57 -30.09 -11.43
C ASP A 396 -0.18 -31.34 -11.92
N ASP A 397 0.54 -32.46 -12.06
CA ASP A 397 -0.02 -33.75 -12.48
C ASP A 397 -1.11 -34.30 -11.52
N ASN A 398 -1.16 -33.81 -10.27
CA ASN A 398 -2.16 -34.18 -9.27
C ASN A 398 -3.30 -33.17 -9.16
N GLY A 399 -3.32 -32.12 -9.99
CA GLY A 399 -4.35 -31.09 -9.99
C GLY A 399 -4.13 -29.95 -8.97
N PHE A 400 -2.99 -29.88 -8.29
CA PHE A 400 -2.72 -28.91 -7.21
C PHE A 400 -1.83 -27.74 -7.66
N ALA A 401 -1.82 -26.69 -6.85
CA ALA A 401 -1.03 -25.49 -7.10
C ALA A 401 0.47 -25.76 -6.98
N GLN A 402 1.25 -25.14 -7.86
CA GLN A 402 2.70 -25.22 -7.91
C GLN A 402 3.32 -23.95 -7.29
N VAL A 403 4.11 -24.13 -6.23
CA VAL A 403 4.88 -23.05 -5.58
C VAL A 403 6.23 -22.93 -6.27
N VAL A 404 6.61 -21.71 -6.68
CA VAL A 404 7.93 -21.43 -7.26
C VAL A 404 8.97 -21.33 -6.15
N VAL A 405 10.00 -22.17 -6.20
CA VAL A 405 11.07 -22.24 -5.19
C VAL A 405 12.42 -21.75 -5.71
N GLY A 406 12.55 -21.53 -7.01
CA GLY A 406 13.71 -20.90 -7.61
C GLY A 406 13.41 -20.49 -9.04
N LEU A 407 14.04 -19.39 -9.49
CA LEU A 407 13.88 -18.92 -10.86
C LEU A 407 14.67 -19.78 -11.84
N GLY A 408 14.12 -19.95 -13.03
CA GLY A 408 14.78 -20.60 -14.14
C GLY A 408 15.95 -19.81 -14.73
N PRO A 409 16.66 -20.36 -15.74
CA PRO A 409 17.77 -19.69 -16.41
C PRO A 409 17.45 -18.32 -17.02
N ASP A 410 16.20 -18.03 -17.38
CA ASP A 410 15.83 -16.72 -17.94
C ASP A 410 15.71 -15.62 -16.88
N GLY A 411 15.59 -15.99 -15.60
CA GLY A 411 15.41 -15.08 -14.48
C GLY A 411 14.06 -14.37 -14.46
N ILE A 412 13.10 -14.78 -15.29
CA ILE A 412 11.76 -14.21 -15.37
C ILE A 412 10.84 -15.04 -14.49
N PRO A 413 10.13 -14.44 -13.52
CA PRO A 413 9.24 -15.18 -12.64
C PRO A 413 8.01 -15.73 -13.39
N ASN A 414 7.50 -16.87 -12.91
CA ASN A 414 6.30 -17.54 -13.39
C ASN A 414 6.41 -18.12 -14.83
N THR A 415 7.61 -18.48 -15.25
CA THR A 415 7.88 -19.10 -16.56
C THR A 415 8.03 -20.62 -16.45
N ALA A 416 8.04 -21.31 -17.59
CA ALA A 416 8.04 -22.77 -17.64
C ALA A 416 9.33 -23.40 -17.10
N ASP A 417 10.43 -22.67 -17.08
CA ASP A 417 11.75 -23.11 -16.62
C ASP A 417 12.00 -22.89 -15.12
N ASP A 418 11.06 -22.24 -14.42
CA ASP A 418 11.11 -22.11 -12.97
C ASP A 418 11.10 -23.45 -12.24
N ILE A 419 11.81 -23.49 -11.12
CA ILE A 419 11.85 -24.63 -10.22
C ILE A 419 10.62 -24.57 -9.32
N VAL A 420 9.79 -25.62 -9.36
CA VAL A 420 8.51 -25.66 -8.65
C VAL A 420 8.39 -26.88 -7.74
N VAL A 421 7.53 -26.76 -6.73
CA VAL A 421 7.09 -27.86 -5.87
C VAL A 421 5.59 -27.77 -5.63
N SER A 422 4.94 -28.92 -5.54
CA SER A 422 3.51 -29.05 -5.22
C SER A 422 3.31 -29.98 -4.03
N GLY A 423 2.15 -29.87 -3.39
CA GLY A 423 1.74 -30.71 -2.28
C GLY A 423 0.24 -30.96 -2.33
N THR A 424 -0.23 -31.85 -1.46
CA THR A 424 -1.66 -32.12 -1.28
C THR A 424 -2.05 -31.79 0.17
N PRO A 425 -3.35 -31.76 0.52
CA PRO A 425 -3.77 -31.54 1.90
C PRO A 425 -3.19 -32.57 2.89
N GLU A 426 -2.92 -33.80 2.43
CA GLU A 426 -2.34 -34.88 3.24
C GLU A 426 -0.81 -34.79 3.35
N ASN A 427 -0.15 -34.19 2.36
CA ASN A 427 1.30 -33.97 2.32
C ASN A 427 1.60 -32.58 1.76
N PRO A 428 1.39 -31.52 2.55
CA PRO A 428 1.47 -30.16 2.06
C PRO A 428 2.90 -29.67 1.88
N VAL A 429 3.10 -28.70 0.98
CA VAL A 429 4.35 -27.94 0.90
C VAL A 429 4.44 -27.02 2.10
N VAL A 430 5.41 -27.27 2.99
CA VAL A 430 5.67 -26.40 4.14
C VAL A 430 6.61 -25.28 3.74
N LEU A 431 6.06 -24.08 3.48
CA LEU A 431 6.81 -22.95 2.91
C LEU A 431 8.06 -22.60 3.73
N SER A 432 7.95 -22.59 5.06
CA SER A 432 9.06 -22.25 5.95
C SER A 432 10.21 -23.27 5.96
N SER A 433 10.05 -24.44 5.34
CA SER A 433 11.12 -25.45 5.23
C SER A 433 11.85 -25.40 3.89
N LEU A 434 11.32 -24.65 2.91
CA LEU A 434 11.90 -24.51 1.59
C LEU A 434 13.20 -23.70 1.62
N ASN A 435 14.10 -24.00 0.68
CA ASN A 435 15.36 -23.28 0.48
C ASN A 435 16.19 -23.11 1.76
N GLY A 436 16.26 -24.14 2.60
CA GLY A 436 17.01 -24.10 3.85
C GLY A 436 16.42 -23.14 4.91
N GLY A 437 15.11 -22.86 4.83
CA GLY A 437 14.41 -21.94 5.73
C GLY A 437 14.21 -20.54 5.17
N LEU A 438 14.68 -20.26 3.95
CA LEU A 438 14.48 -18.96 3.28
C LEU A 438 13.07 -18.80 2.70
N GLY A 439 12.35 -19.91 2.50
CA GLY A 439 11.03 -19.90 1.88
C GLY A 439 11.06 -19.91 0.34
N PRO A 440 9.88 -19.85 -0.30
CA PRO A 440 9.75 -19.82 -1.76
C PRO A 440 10.18 -18.49 -2.37
N VAL A 441 10.18 -18.41 -3.71
CA VAL A 441 10.21 -17.12 -4.42
C VAL A 441 8.96 -16.33 -4.04
N ARG A 442 9.10 -15.00 -3.98
CA ARG A 442 8.09 -14.08 -3.46
C ARG A 442 7.72 -13.04 -4.50
N THR A 443 6.49 -12.53 -4.40
CA THR A 443 5.94 -11.56 -5.34
C THR A 443 6.33 -10.11 -5.02
N ALA A 444 6.76 -9.84 -3.79
CA ALA A 444 6.89 -8.48 -3.23
C ALA A 444 5.55 -7.77 -2.93
N HIS A 445 4.44 -8.50 -2.93
CA HIS A 445 3.12 -8.04 -2.47
C HIS A 445 2.82 -8.65 -1.10
N ALA A 446 2.17 -7.93 -0.18
CA ALA A 446 1.74 -8.49 1.10
C ALA A 446 0.23 -8.82 1.10
N PHE A 447 -0.21 -9.65 2.05
CA PHE A 447 -1.63 -9.85 2.31
C PHE A 447 -2.22 -8.72 3.17
N LEU A 448 -1.37 -8.06 3.97
CA LEU A 448 -1.74 -6.95 4.82
C LEU A 448 -0.73 -5.81 4.64
N ASP A 449 -1.16 -4.75 3.99
CA ASP A 449 -0.37 -3.56 3.69
C ASP A 449 -0.59 -2.41 4.70
N ASP A 450 0.21 -1.36 4.55
CA ASP A 450 0.12 -0.08 5.28
C ASP A 450 0.18 -0.14 6.82
N ILE A 451 0.96 -1.07 7.35
CA ILE A 451 1.22 -1.16 8.78
C ILE A 451 2.58 -0.55 9.15
N ALA A 452 2.60 0.74 9.50
CA ALA A 452 3.79 1.46 9.96
C ALA A 452 3.92 1.44 11.50
N HIS A 453 4.35 0.31 12.06
CA HIS A 453 4.39 0.06 13.50
C HIS A 453 5.38 0.91 14.33
N LEU A 454 6.28 1.66 13.68
CA LEU A 454 7.38 2.39 14.33
C LEU A 454 7.27 3.91 14.22
N ALA A 455 6.24 4.42 13.56
CA ALA A 455 6.07 5.86 13.34
C ALA A 455 5.72 6.62 14.64
N ALA A 456 5.12 5.95 15.63
CA ALA A 456 4.79 6.51 16.94
C ALA A 456 5.68 5.89 18.04
N PRO A 457 6.47 6.69 18.78
CA PRO A 457 7.28 6.18 19.89
C PRO A 457 6.37 5.62 20.98
N GLY A 458 6.53 4.33 21.30
CA GLY A 458 5.73 3.69 22.35
C GLY A 458 4.27 3.37 21.97
N GLY A 459 3.90 3.46 20.69
CA GLY A 459 2.59 3.02 20.22
C GLY A 459 2.33 1.55 20.59
N GLY A 460 1.35 1.33 21.46
CA GLY A 460 0.87 -0.02 21.76
C GLY A 460 0.37 -0.71 20.48
N LYS A 461 0.57 -2.03 20.40
CA LYS A 461 0.01 -2.85 19.33
C LYS A 461 -1.51 -2.91 19.51
N THR A 462 -2.24 -2.05 18.83
CA THR A 462 -3.69 -2.19 18.68
C THR A 462 -3.97 -2.55 17.24
N ALA A 463 -4.43 -3.79 17.06
CA ALA A 463 -5.01 -4.29 15.82
C ALA A 463 -6.40 -3.67 15.59
#